data_AF-A0A958SM35-F1
#
_entry.id   AF-A0A958SM35-F1
#
_cell.length_a   1.000
_cell.length_b   1.000
_cell.length_c   1.000
_cell.angle_alpha   90.00
_cell.angle_beta   90.00
_cell.angle_gamma   90.00
#
_symmetry.space_group_name_H-M   'P 1'
#
loop_
_entity.id
_entity.type
_entity.pdbx_description
1 polymer ?
#
loop_
_entity_poly.entity_id
_entity_poly.type
_entity_poly.pdbx_seq_one_letter_code
_entity_poly.pdbx_strand_id
1 'polypeptide(L)'
;MTGFSKIISISFLLFTTACATNGKNKDTFNQDNFISTIEDHTQKSQKYSGFYNTFNARVTFLNSLVEEALLRKKQNYYQWSEDEFRKQREKIFQEQSTKSKIMLAFFTPERKDNNLDKPTSIWKVYL
;
A
#
# COMPACT_ATOMS: atom_id res chain seq x y z
N MET A 1 -46.70 16.64 55.78
CA MET A 1 -45.35 17.25 55.85
C MET A 1 -44.32 16.19 55.52
N THR A 2 -43.69 16.38 54.35
CA THR A 2 -42.40 15.89 53.85
C THR A 2 -41.54 14.99 54.73
N GLY A 3 -41.04 13.88 54.16
CA GLY A 3 -39.87 13.18 54.71
C GLY A 3 -39.35 12.00 53.90
N PHE A 4 -38.18 12.19 53.29
CA PHE A 4 -37.19 11.17 52.89
C PHE A 4 -37.38 10.40 51.57
N SER A 5 -37.27 11.17 50.48
CA SER A 5 -36.59 10.74 49.25
C SER A 5 -35.08 10.59 49.52
N LYS A 6 -34.58 9.35 49.65
CA LYS A 6 -33.15 8.99 49.56
C LYS A 6 -32.99 7.49 49.23
N ILE A 7 -33.29 7.10 47.99
CA ILE A 7 -32.79 5.84 47.40
C ILE A 7 -32.32 6.12 45.96
N ILE A 8 -31.42 7.10 45.85
CA ILE A 8 -30.58 7.30 44.67
C ILE A 8 -29.17 6.96 45.12
N SER A 9 -28.45 6.22 44.28
CA SER A 9 -27.02 5.91 44.39
C SER A 9 -26.67 4.57 45.05
N ILE A 10 -27.10 3.46 44.46
CA ILE A 10 -26.38 2.20 44.59
C ILE A 10 -26.13 1.63 43.18
N SER A 11 -24.84 1.56 42.85
CA SER A 11 -24.27 0.66 41.84
C SER A 11 -24.26 1.11 40.38
N PHE A 12 -23.70 2.30 40.14
CA PHE A 12 -23.00 2.63 38.88
C PHE A 12 -21.51 2.21 38.99
N LEU A 13 -21.22 0.94 39.24
CA LEU A 13 -19.84 0.40 39.28
C LEU A 13 -19.82 -1.05 38.76
N LEU A 14 -20.34 -1.29 37.55
CA LEU A 14 -19.89 -2.43 36.75
C LEU A 14 -18.65 -1.98 35.99
N PHE A 15 -17.52 -2.15 36.68
CA PHE A 15 -16.19 -2.00 36.14
C PHE A 15 -16.05 -2.83 34.87
N THR A 16 -15.87 -2.11 33.78
CA THR A 16 -15.37 -2.56 32.49
C THR A 16 -14.02 -3.26 32.68
N THR A 17 -14.04 -4.58 32.87
CA THR A 17 -12.86 -5.42 32.64
C THR A 17 -12.77 -5.70 31.13
N ALA A 18 -12.43 -4.67 30.38
CA ALA A 18 -11.89 -4.86 29.04
C ALA A 18 -10.46 -5.39 29.21
N CYS A 19 -10.28 -6.71 29.13
CA CYS A 19 -8.97 -7.29 28.87
C CYS A 19 -8.53 -6.85 27.47
N ALA A 20 -7.84 -5.72 27.39
CA ALA A 20 -7.03 -5.39 26.23
C ALA A 20 -5.85 -6.36 26.21
N THR A 21 -6.06 -7.55 25.64
CA THR A 21 -4.97 -8.41 25.20
C THR A 21 -4.21 -7.63 24.15
N ASN A 22 -3.11 -6.99 24.58
CA ASN A 22 -2.11 -6.45 23.68
C ASN A 22 -1.34 -7.65 23.11
N GLY A 23 -1.90 -8.22 22.03
CA GLY A 23 -1.21 -9.17 21.18
C GLY A 23 0.05 -8.49 20.64
N LYS A 24 1.18 -8.79 21.29
CA LYS A 24 2.50 -8.44 20.77
C LYS A 24 2.76 -9.30 19.53
N ASN A 25 2.39 -8.78 18.37
CA ASN A 25 3.18 -8.94 17.16
C ASN A 25 2.76 -7.87 16.15
N LYS A 26 3.18 -6.62 16.38
CA LYS A 26 3.20 -5.65 15.29
C LYS A 26 4.43 -5.98 14.46
N ASP A 27 4.22 -6.78 13.42
CA ASP A 27 4.96 -6.62 12.17
C ASP A 27 4.85 -5.14 11.79
N THR A 28 5.74 -4.34 12.36
CA THR A 28 5.70 -2.90 12.22
C THR A 28 6.17 -2.65 10.82
N PHE A 29 5.27 -2.16 9.96
CA PHE A 29 5.59 -1.85 8.58
C PHE A 29 6.87 -1.02 8.52
N ASN A 30 7.91 -1.60 7.95
CA ASN A 30 9.19 -0.95 7.76
C ASN A 30 9.20 -0.34 6.34
N GLN A 31 9.17 0.98 6.28
CA GLN A 31 9.14 1.74 5.04
C GLN A 31 10.41 1.52 4.20
N ASP A 32 11.57 1.35 4.82
CA ASP A 32 12.84 1.14 4.11
C ASP A 32 12.86 -0.23 3.41
N ASN A 33 12.41 -1.27 4.12
CA ASN A 33 12.24 -2.61 3.55
C ASN A 33 11.22 -2.62 2.41
N PHE A 34 10.15 -1.82 2.52
CA PHE A 34 9.19 -1.67 1.43
C PHE A 34 9.85 -1.05 0.20
N ILE A 35 10.57 0.06 0.36
CA ILE A 35 11.25 0.74 -0.76
C ILE A 35 12.26 -0.20 -1.41
N SER A 36 13.12 -0.87 -0.62
CA SER A 36 14.11 -1.78 -1.17
C SER A 36 13.46 -2.93 -1.94
N THR A 37 12.39 -3.54 -1.41
CA THR A 37 11.68 -4.64 -2.09
C THR A 37 11.14 -4.20 -3.45
N ILE A 38 10.58 -2.99 -3.55
CA ILE A 38 10.11 -2.45 -4.83
C ILE A 38 11.29 -2.20 -5.77
N GLU A 39 12.35 -1.58 -5.28
CA GLU A 39 13.51 -1.19 -6.08
C GLU A 39 14.28 -2.40 -6.62
N ASP A 40 14.45 -3.46 -5.82
CA ASP A 40 15.10 -4.71 -6.21
C ASP A 40 14.35 -5.45 -7.34
N HIS A 41 13.04 -5.22 -7.43
CA HIS A 41 12.17 -5.79 -8.45
C HIS A 41 11.78 -4.79 -9.56
N THR A 42 12.44 -3.64 -9.60
CA THR A 42 12.20 -2.59 -10.60
C THR A 42 13.39 -2.48 -11.56
N GLN A 43 13.13 -2.73 -12.84
CA GLN A 43 14.06 -2.39 -13.90
C GLN A 43 13.93 -0.92 -14.26
N LYS A 44 15.05 -0.21 -14.31
CA LYS A 44 15.11 1.22 -14.65
C LYS A 44 15.86 1.42 -15.96
N SER A 45 15.28 2.23 -16.84
CA SER A 45 15.93 2.71 -18.05
C SER A 45 15.88 4.23 -18.05
N GLN A 46 17.04 4.87 -18.19
CA GLN A 46 17.13 6.32 -18.23
C GLN A 46 18.03 6.73 -19.39
N LYS A 47 17.57 7.71 -20.16
CA LYS A 47 18.32 8.26 -21.29
C LYS A 47 18.61 9.73 -21.07
N TYR A 48 19.82 10.12 -21.45
CA TYR A 48 20.29 11.49 -21.38
C TYR A 48 20.60 12.02 -22.79
N SER A 49 20.51 13.34 -22.93
CA SER A 49 21.02 14.10 -24.07
C SER A 49 21.92 15.21 -23.52
N GLY A 50 23.24 15.01 -23.60
CA GLY A 50 24.21 15.82 -22.87
C GLY A 50 24.00 15.71 -21.35
N PHE A 51 23.89 16.85 -20.66
CA PHE A 51 23.64 16.91 -19.21
C PHE A 51 22.15 16.80 -18.83
N TYR A 52 21.25 16.74 -19.81
CA TYR A 52 19.81 16.76 -19.55
C TYR A 52 19.23 15.35 -19.59
N ASN A 53 18.48 14.99 -18.55
CA ASN A 53 17.67 13.77 -18.56
C ASN A 53 16.56 13.92 -19.61
N THR A 54 16.52 13.01 -20.57
CA THR A 54 15.52 13.02 -21.64
C THR A 54 14.27 12.23 -21.23
N PHE A 55 14.46 11.07 -20.60
CA PHE A 55 13.35 10.30 -20.03
C PHE A 55 13.83 9.27 -19.00
N ASN A 56 12.93 8.88 -18.09
CA ASN A 56 13.08 7.75 -17.17
C ASN A 56 11.88 6.80 -17.33
N ALA A 57 12.17 5.51 -17.50
CA ALA A 57 11.18 4.45 -17.52
C ALA A 57 11.49 3.46 -16.40
N ARG A 58 10.45 3.05 -15.67
CA ARG A 58 10.53 2.04 -14.62
C ARG A 58 9.53 0.95 -14.90
N VAL A 59 9.99 -0.28 -14.81
CA VAL A 59 9.17 -1.48 -14.97
C VAL A 59 9.33 -2.31 -13.73
N THR A 60 8.27 -2.42 -12.93
CA THR A 60 8.26 -3.24 -11.73
C THR A 60 7.45 -4.50 -11.99
N PHE A 61 8.06 -5.66 -11.81
CA PHE A 61 7.35 -6.93 -11.89
C PHE A 61 6.62 -7.20 -10.57
N LEU A 62 5.30 -7.33 -10.61
CA LEU A 62 4.47 -7.50 -9.41
C LEU A 62 4.40 -8.98 -9.00
N ASN A 63 5.54 -9.50 -8.53
CA ASN A 63 5.61 -10.84 -7.95
C ASN A 63 4.97 -10.88 -6.55
N SER A 64 4.93 -12.07 -5.94
CA SER A 64 4.34 -12.29 -4.61
C SER A 64 4.97 -11.43 -3.53
N LEU A 65 6.29 -11.20 -3.57
CA LEU A 65 7.02 -10.38 -2.60
C LEU A 65 6.62 -8.91 -2.70
N VAL A 66 6.61 -8.36 -3.92
CA VAL A 66 6.21 -6.97 -4.19
C VAL A 66 4.76 -6.73 -3.82
N GLU A 67 3.86 -7.64 -4.19
CA GLU A 67 2.44 -7.52 -3.88
C GLU A 67 2.15 -7.68 -2.38
N GLU A 68 2.86 -8.56 -1.67
CA GLU A 68 2.76 -8.64 -0.21
C GLU A 68 3.26 -7.35 0.46
N ALA A 69 4.39 -6.79 0.00
CA ALA A 69 4.91 -5.51 0.50
C ALA A 69 3.93 -4.35 0.25
N LEU A 70 3.32 -4.29 -0.94
CA LEU A 70 2.25 -3.34 -1.26
C LEU A 70 1.02 -3.53 -0.36
N LEU A 71 0.66 -4.79 -0.08
CA LEU A 71 -0.48 -5.10 0.75
C LEU A 71 -0.25 -4.69 2.21
N ARG A 72 0.94 -4.92 2.75
CA ARG A 72 1.33 -4.47 4.10
C ARG A 72 1.33 -2.94 4.20
N LYS A 73 1.79 -2.24 3.15
CA LYS A 73 1.67 -0.78 3.07
C LYS A 73 0.21 -0.33 3.08
N LYS A 74 -0.67 -1.00 2.34
CA LYS A 74 -2.12 -0.72 2.32
C LYS A 74 -2.75 -1.00 3.68
N GLN A 75 -2.42 -2.12 4.32
CA GLN A 75 -2.89 -2.45 5.67
C GLN A 75 -2.53 -1.35 6.67
N ASN A 76 -1.29 -0.84 6.61
CA ASN A 76 -0.86 0.26 7.46
C ASN A 76 -1.59 1.57 7.14
N TYR A 77 -1.69 1.94 5.85
CA TYR A 77 -2.31 3.18 5.41
C TYR A 77 -3.82 3.24 5.68
N TYR A 78 -4.54 2.16 5.39
CA TYR A 78 -5.98 2.06 5.59
C TYR A 78 -6.39 1.50 6.95
N GLN A 79 -5.41 1.17 7.81
CA GLN A 79 -5.63 0.59 9.14
C GLN A 79 -6.51 -0.67 9.10
N TRP A 80 -6.28 -1.54 8.12
CA TRP A 80 -7.06 -2.78 7.98
C TRP A 80 -6.82 -3.72 9.16
N SER A 81 -7.89 -4.42 9.55
CA SER A 81 -7.80 -5.54 10.48
C SER A 81 -7.04 -6.70 9.83
N GLU A 82 -6.55 -7.62 10.67
CA GLU A 82 -5.84 -8.81 10.19
C GLU A 82 -6.72 -9.71 9.32
N ASP A 83 -8.03 -9.76 9.61
CA ASP A 83 -8.99 -10.49 8.78
C ASP A 83 -9.14 -9.89 7.39
N GLU A 84 -9.20 -8.56 7.28
CA GLU A 84 -9.28 -7.89 5.98
C GLU A 84 -7.95 -8.03 5.22
N PHE A 85 -6.80 -7.92 5.90
CA PHE A 85 -5.51 -8.19 5.29
C PHE A 85 -5.42 -9.61 4.70
N ARG A 86 -5.80 -10.62 5.49
CA ARG A 86 -5.81 -12.04 5.05
C ARG A 86 -6.72 -12.25 3.85
N LYS A 87 -7.92 -11.66 3.87
CA LYS A 87 -8.87 -11.72 2.75
C LYS A 87 -8.31 -11.10 1.47
N GLN A 88 -7.68 -9.93 1.58
CA GLN A 88 -7.06 -9.26 0.43
C GLN A 88 -5.83 -10.02 -0.07
N ARG A 89 -5.03 -10.61 0.83
CA ARG A 89 -3.87 -11.44 0.47
C ARG A 89 -4.28 -12.65 -0.35
N GLU A 90 -5.28 -13.38 0.12
CA GLU A 90 -5.80 -14.56 -0.57
C GLU A 90 -6.29 -14.19 -1.99
N LYS A 91 -7.05 -13.09 -2.10
CA LYS A 91 -7.50 -12.58 -3.39
C LYS A 91 -6.34 -12.28 -4.35
N ILE A 92 -5.30 -11.61 -3.87
CA ILE A 92 -4.13 -11.26 -4.69
C ILE A 92 -3.38 -12.52 -5.14
N PHE A 93 -3.20 -13.50 -4.26
CA PHE A 93 -2.49 -14.74 -4.60
C PHE A 93 -3.27 -15.61 -5.58
N GLN A 94 -4.60 -15.68 -5.45
CA GLN A 94 -5.47 -16.31 -6.45
C GLN A 94 -5.33 -15.61 -7.81
N GLU A 95 -5.33 -14.28 -7.84
CA GLU A 95 -5.10 -13.54 -9.08
C GLU A 95 -3.72 -13.83 -9.69
N GLN A 96 -2.65 -13.86 -8.88
CA GLN A 96 -1.29 -14.14 -9.37
C GLN A 96 -1.13 -15.53 -9.99
N SER A 97 -1.93 -16.51 -9.56
CA SER A 97 -1.92 -17.85 -10.17
C SER A 97 -2.39 -17.87 -11.64
N THR A 98 -3.14 -16.85 -12.06
CA THR A 98 -3.78 -16.79 -13.39
C THR A 98 -3.18 -15.74 -14.31
N LYS A 99 -2.55 -14.69 -13.76
CA LYS A 99 -2.00 -13.57 -14.55
C LYS A 99 -0.74 -13.01 -13.91
N SER A 100 0.21 -12.66 -14.77
CA SER A 100 1.33 -11.81 -14.39
C SER A 100 0.93 -10.34 -14.49
N LYS A 101 1.35 -9.53 -13.52
CA LYS A 101 1.12 -8.09 -13.53
C LYS A 101 2.46 -7.36 -13.56
N ILE A 102 2.49 -6.28 -14.33
CA ILE A 102 3.62 -5.36 -14.40
C ILE A 102 3.12 -3.95 -14.14
N MET A 103 3.91 -3.17 -13.40
CA MET A 103 3.69 -1.74 -13.25
C MET A 103 4.69 -1.00 -14.14
N LEU A 104 4.16 -0.18 -15.04
CA LEU A 104 4.95 0.68 -15.92
C LEU A 104 4.82 2.12 -15.43
N ALA A 105 5.95 2.78 -15.22
CA ALA A 105 5.99 4.20 -14.89
C ALA A 105 6.95 4.91 -15.85
N PHE A 106 6.43 5.90 -16.57
CA PHE A 106 7.18 6.74 -17.49
C PHE A 106 7.25 8.16 -16.94
N PHE A 107 8.42 8.77 -17.07
CA PHE A 107 8.65 10.16 -16.69
C PHE A 107 9.47 10.87 -17.77
N THR A 108 9.02 12.07 -18.13
CA THR A 108 9.78 13.00 -18.97
C THR A 108 9.70 14.39 -18.35
N PRO A 109 10.82 15.15 -18.30
CA PRO A 109 10.79 16.53 -17.82
C PRO A 109 10.06 17.47 -18.78
N GLU A 110 9.98 17.13 -20.08
CA GLU A 110 9.31 17.95 -21.07
C GLU A 110 7.81 17.68 -21.08
N ARG A 111 7.01 18.68 -20.65
CA ARG A 111 5.54 18.57 -20.60
C ARG A 111 4.89 18.16 -21.93
N LYS A 112 5.49 18.58 -23.06
CA LYS A 112 4.98 18.25 -24.40
C LYS A 112 4.99 16.74 -24.67
N ASP A 113 5.92 16.02 -24.05
CA ASP A 113 6.16 14.58 -24.20
C ASP A 113 5.46 13.74 -23.11
N ASN A 114 4.77 14.40 -22.17
CA ASN A 114 4.05 13.74 -21.07
C ASN A 114 2.72 13.10 -21.49
N ASN A 115 2.38 13.12 -22.79
CA ASN A 115 1.17 12.49 -23.30
C ASN A 115 1.54 11.23 -24.11
N LEU A 116 1.26 10.07 -23.50
CA LEU A 116 1.53 8.74 -24.06
C LEU A 116 0.62 8.39 -25.26
N ASP A 117 -0.52 9.08 -25.41
CA ASP A 117 -1.55 8.79 -26.42
C ASP A 117 -1.36 9.57 -27.73
N LYS A 118 -0.35 10.44 -27.82
CA LYS A 118 -0.09 11.21 -29.04
C LYS A 118 0.67 10.37 -30.07
N PRO A 119 0.32 10.42 -31.37
CA PRO A 119 1.09 9.77 -32.43
C PRO A 119 2.54 10.26 -32.54
N THR A 120 2.79 11.50 -32.12
CA THR A 120 4.13 12.13 -32.09
C THR A 120 4.87 11.92 -30.77
N SER A 121 4.32 11.08 -29.89
CA SER A 121 4.95 10.74 -28.63
C SER A 121 6.29 10.04 -28.85
N ILE A 122 7.27 10.35 -28.00
CA ILE A 122 8.55 9.62 -27.96
C ILE A 122 8.38 8.18 -27.43
N TRP A 123 7.21 7.87 -26.86
CA TRP A 123 6.89 6.59 -26.27
C TRP A 123 6.29 5.65 -27.32
N LYS A 124 7.03 4.60 -27.69
CA LYS A 124 6.50 3.48 -28.49
C LYS A 124 6.33 2.27 -27.57
N VAL A 125 5.09 1.99 -27.17
CA VAL A 125 4.76 0.85 -26.31
C VAL A 125 4.31 -0.30 -27.20
N TYR A 126 5.02 -1.43 -27.13
CA TYR A 126 4.64 -2.69 -27.75
C TYR A 126 4.29 -3.65 -26.60
N LEU A 127 3.05 -4.13 -26.55
CA LEU A 127 2.56 -5.10 -25.54
C LEU A 127 2.45 -6.49 -26.17
#